data_AF-A0A821QUE8-F1
#
_entry.id   AF-A0A821QUE8-F1
#
_cell.length_a   1.000
_cell.length_b   1.000
_cell.length_c   1.000
_cell.angle_alpha   90.00
_cell.angle_beta   90.00
_cell.angle_gamma   90.00
#
_symmetry.space_group_name_H-M   'P 1'
#
loop_
_entity.id
_entity.type
_entity.pdbx_description
1 polymer ?
#
loop_
_entity_poly.entity_id
_entity_poly.type
_entity_poly.pdbx_seq_one_letter_code
_entity_poly.pdbx_strand_id
1 'polypeptide(L)'
;MMLDYQRRFGDKFQFWFGSHRCFIFCRIDHAQTIFANRHSFEQSPFILPNFDLFCPNGITILTGARWKRHVRVLSPMFKRRNIIGHLDTIVECADRFIDRNLDPGQIHRDLVSRCQSLTMNIIGLIGFDQDFDEFDQDQGVDQ
;
A
#
# COMPACT_ATOMS: atom_id res chain seq x y z
N MET A 1 11.51 -1.43 -18.68
CA MET A 1 10.34 -1.81 -19.49
C MET A 1 9.39 -0.63 -19.75
N MET A 2 8.62 -0.12 -18.77
CA MET A 2 7.68 1.00 -19.01
C MET A 2 8.37 2.29 -19.50
N LEU A 3 9.55 2.61 -18.93
CA LEU A 3 10.35 3.75 -19.39
C LEU A 3 10.84 3.60 -20.83
N ASP A 4 11.12 2.36 -21.27
CA ASP A 4 11.55 2.09 -22.64
C ASP A 4 10.39 2.28 -23.62
N TYR A 5 9.17 1.87 -23.24
CA TYR A 5 7.96 2.13 -24.02
C TYR A 5 7.62 3.62 -24.09
N GLN A 6 7.75 4.35 -22.99
CA GLN A 6 7.57 5.80 -22.99
C GLN A 6 8.56 6.49 -23.93
N ARG A 7 9.84 6.09 -23.91
CA ARG A 7 10.85 6.63 -24.82
C ARG A 7 10.54 6.33 -26.29
N ARG A 8 9.94 5.18 -26.59
CA ARG A 8 9.66 4.73 -27.96
C ARG A 8 8.36 5.27 -28.54
N PHE A 9 7.32 5.39 -27.73
CA PHE A 9 5.96 5.73 -28.18
C PHE A 9 5.46 7.07 -27.63
N GLY A 10 6.26 7.74 -26.81
CA GLY A 10 5.95 9.02 -26.21
C GLY A 10 5.09 8.89 -24.94
N ASP A 11 4.50 10.01 -24.55
CA ASP A 11 3.82 10.17 -23.25
C ASP A 11 2.41 9.56 -23.18
N LYS A 12 1.88 9.12 -24.33
CA LYS A 12 0.58 8.48 -24.47
C LYS A 12 0.70 7.35 -25.46
N PHE A 13 0.41 6.14 -25.01
CA PHE A 13 0.37 5.00 -25.89
C PHE A 13 -0.67 4.01 -25.41
N GLN A 14 -1.05 3.13 -26.32
CA GLN A 14 -2.01 2.08 -26.04
C GLN A 14 -1.41 0.74 -26.42
N PHE A 15 -1.84 -0.29 -25.71
CA PHE A 15 -1.50 -1.66 -26.05
C PHE A 15 -2.70 -2.55 -25.78
N TRP A 16 -2.70 -3.71 -26.42
CA TRP A 16 -3.70 -4.74 -26.20
C TRP A 16 -3.18 -5.70 -25.14
N PHE A 17 -3.98 -5.90 -24.10
CA PHE A 17 -3.76 -6.92 -23.08
C PHE A 17 -4.89 -7.95 -23.18
N GLY A 18 -4.64 -9.02 -23.93
CA GLY A 18 -5.69 -9.97 -24.31
C GLY A 18 -6.79 -9.30 -25.13
N SER A 19 -8.04 -9.43 -24.68
CA SER A 19 -9.22 -8.80 -25.27
C SER A 19 -9.43 -7.34 -24.85
N HIS A 20 -8.62 -6.82 -23.93
CA HIS A 20 -8.78 -5.47 -23.38
C HIS A 20 -7.76 -4.49 -23.95
N ARG A 21 -8.21 -3.29 -24.28
CA ARG A 21 -7.36 -2.17 -24.72
C ARG A 21 -6.95 -1.35 -23.51
N CYS A 22 -5.64 -1.28 -23.25
CA CYS A 22 -5.07 -0.53 -22.14
C CYS A 22 -4.47 0.78 -22.67
N PHE A 23 -4.84 1.90 -22.05
CA PHE A 23 -4.27 3.22 -22.33
C PHE A 23 -3.29 3.59 -21.22
N ILE A 24 -2.08 3.98 -21.58
CA ILE A 24 -1.06 4.47 -20.65
C ILE A 24 -0.87 5.96 -20.88
N PHE A 25 -0.92 6.72 -19.78
CA PHE A 25 -0.66 8.14 -19.74
C PHE A 25 0.52 8.41 -18.79
N CYS A 26 1.61 8.96 -19.30
CA CYS A 26 2.83 9.20 -18.51
C CYS A 26 2.98 10.64 -18.00
N ARG A 27 2.14 11.57 -18.48
CA ARG A 27 2.15 12.98 -18.02
C ARG A 27 1.27 13.21 -16.81
N ILE A 28 1.74 14.06 -15.91
CA ILE A 28 1.02 14.46 -14.69
C ILE A 28 -0.35 15.10 -14.99
N ASP A 29 -0.46 15.92 -16.04
CA ASP A 29 -1.72 16.59 -16.41
C ASP A 29 -2.86 15.59 -16.66
N HIS A 30 -2.53 14.44 -17.26
CA HIS A 30 -3.50 13.38 -17.53
C HIS A 30 -3.85 12.61 -16.27
N ALA A 31 -2.86 12.29 -15.43
CA ALA A 31 -3.11 11.68 -14.13
C ALA A 31 -4.03 12.55 -13.28
N GLN A 32 -3.76 13.85 -13.19
CA GLN A 32 -4.60 14.81 -12.48
C GLN A 32 -6.03 14.82 -13.03
N THR A 33 -6.19 14.90 -14.35
CA THR A 33 -7.52 14.92 -14.98
C THR A 33 -8.31 13.62 -14.70
N ILE A 34 -7.65 12.47 -14.78
CA ILE A 34 -8.27 11.15 -14.56
C ILE A 34 -8.65 10.99 -13.08
N PHE A 35 -7.74 11.30 -12.16
CA PHE A 35 -7.98 11.15 -10.72
C PHE A 35 -8.95 12.21 -10.16
N ALA A 36 -8.96 13.43 -10.72
CA ALA A 36 -9.93 14.46 -10.35
C ALA A 36 -11.35 14.12 -10.84
N ASN A 37 -11.48 13.61 -12.06
CA ASN A 37 -12.77 13.24 -12.66
C ASN A 37 -13.14 11.77 -12.41
N ARG A 38 -12.98 11.30 -11.16
CA ARG A 38 -13.22 9.89 -10.80
C ARG A 38 -14.64 9.39 -11.11
N HIS A 39 -15.61 10.29 -11.26
CA HIS A 39 -16.98 9.93 -11.68
C HIS A 39 -17.07 9.48 -13.14
N SER A 40 -16.12 9.89 -13.99
CA SER A 40 -16.08 9.55 -15.41
C SER A 40 -15.21 8.32 -15.69
N PHE A 41 -14.44 7.85 -14.71
CA PHE A 41 -13.51 6.74 -14.85
C PHE A 41 -13.79 5.68 -13.79
N GLU A 42 -14.32 4.54 -14.22
CA GLU A 42 -14.48 3.37 -13.36
C GLU A 42 -13.17 2.58 -13.26
N GLN A 43 -13.02 1.83 -12.17
CA GLN A 43 -11.89 0.93 -12.02
C GLN A 43 -11.99 -0.19 -13.06
N SER A 44 -10.83 -0.55 -13.61
CA SER A 44 -10.78 -1.54 -14.68
C SER A 44 -11.39 -2.87 -14.22
N PRO A 45 -12.26 -3.50 -15.03
CA PRO A 45 -12.79 -4.84 -14.76
C PRO A 45 -11.71 -5.92 -14.74
N PHE A 46 -10.48 -5.59 -15.18
CA PHE A 46 -9.32 -6.47 -15.01
C PHE A 46 -8.79 -6.52 -13.57
N ILE A 47 -8.90 -5.41 -12.83
CA ILE A 47 -8.34 -5.28 -11.48
C ILE A 47 -9.36 -5.75 -10.43
N LEU A 48 -10.64 -5.45 -10.64
CA LEU A 48 -11.71 -5.70 -9.65
C LEU A 48 -11.85 -7.17 -9.21
N PRO A 49 -11.88 -8.19 -10.10
CA PRO A 49 -12.14 -9.58 -9.70
C PRO A 49 -11.04 -10.17 -8.80
N ASN A 50 -9.78 -9.80 -9.06
CA ASN A 50 -8.65 -10.28 -8.28
C ASN A 50 -8.68 -9.71 -6.85
N PHE A 51 -9.01 -8.43 -6.71
CA PHE A 51 -9.08 -7.80 -5.39
C PHE A 51 -10.33 -8.20 -4.59
N ASP A 52 -11.46 -8.44 -5.26
CA ASP A 52 -12.72 -8.79 -4.58
C ASP A 52 -12.63 -10.17 -3.90
N LEU A 53 -11.79 -11.07 -4.41
CA LEU A 53 -11.53 -12.37 -3.80
C LEU A 53 -10.79 -12.26 -2.46
N PHE A 54 -9.80 -11.37 -2.35
CA PHE A 54 -8.98 -11.23 -1.14
C PHE A 54 -9.61 -10.31 -0.09
N CYS A 55 -10.30 -9.25 -0.52
CA CYS A 55 -10.87 -8.23 0.35
C CYS A 55 -12.24 -7.81 -0.17
N PRO A 56 -13.28 -8.66 -0.03
CA PRO A 56 -14.61 -8.34 -0.49
C PRO A 56 -15.11 -7.07 0.21
N ASN A 57 -15.56 -6.09 -0.59
CA ASN A 57 -15.94 -4.75 -0.12
C ASN A 57 -14.79 -3.89 0.43
N GLY A 58 -13.54 -4.19 0.08
CA GLY A 58 -12.40 -3.33 0.37
C GLY A 58 -12.56 -1.93 -0.21
N ILE A 59 -12.05 -0.91 0.49
CA ILE A 59 -12.15 0.50 0.05
C ILE A 59 -11.54 0.75 -1.33
N THR A 60 -10.59 -0.10 -1.74
CA THR A 60 -9.92 -0.05 -3.04
C THR A 60 -10.79 -0.55 -4.19
N ILE A 61 -11.88 -1.27 -3.90
CA ILE A 61 -12.78 -1.89 -4.88
C ILE A 61 -14.12 -1.14 -4.93
N LEU A 62 -14.54 -0.59 -3.78
CA LEU A 62 -15.78 0.15 -3.69
C LEU A 62 -15.76 1.41 -4.57
N THR A 63 -16.89 1.67 -5.23
CA THR A 63 -17.14 2.89 -6.01
C THR A 63 -18.35 3.65 -5.48
N GLY A 64 -18.54 4.89 -5.97
CA GLY A 64 -19.73 5.69 -5.73
C GLY A 64 -20.08 5.92 -4.25
N ALA A 65 -21.34 5.71 -3.90
CA ALA A 65 -21.87 5.99 -2.56
C ALA A 65 -21.30 5.07 -1.47
N ARG A 66 -21.04 3.79 -1.79
CA ARG A 66 -20.45 2.82 -0.84
C ARG A 66 -19.03 3.24 -0.46
N TRP A 67 -18.22 3.63 -1.44
CA TRP A 67 -16.89 4.18 -1.21
C TRP A 67 -16.94 5.44 -0.33
N LYS A 68 -17.80 6.42 -0.69
CA LYS A 68 -17.96 7.67 0.08
C LYS A 68 -18.31 7.39 1.54
N ARG A 69 -19.17 6.40 1.80
CA ARG A 69 -19.54 5.99 3.17
C ARG A 69 -18.33 5.41 3.93
N HIS A 70 -17.55 4.51 3.33
CA HIS A 70 -16.40 3.89 3.99
C HIS A 70 -15.29 4.90 4.26
N VAL A 71 -14.96 5.75 3.28
CA VAL A 71 -13.98 6.83 3.47
C VAL A 71 -14.41 7.80 4.56
N ARG A 72 -15.70 8.13 4.66
CA ARG A 72 -16.21 9.02 5.71
C ARG A 72 -15.95 8.46 7.11
N VAL A 73 -16.05 7.14 7.28
CA VAL A 73 -15.80 6.47 8.56
C VAL A 73 -14.29 6.38 8.85
N LEU A 74 -13.48 6.09 7.84
CA LEU A 74 -12.02 5.88 8.01
C LEU A 74 -11.21 7.17 8.05
N SER A 75 -11.57 8.17 7.24
CA SER A 75 -10.82 9.43 7.08
C SER A 75 -10.49 10.14 8.41
N PRO A 76 -11.37 10.18 9.43
CA PRO A 76 -11.03 10.72 10.73
C PRO A 76 -9.80 10.07 11.37
N MET A 77 -9.60 8.75 11.25
CA MET A 77 -8.46 8.04 11.82
C MET A 77 -7.12 8.50 11.21
N PHE A 78 -7.13 8.85 9.92
CA PHE A 78 -5.94 9.34 9.20
C PHE A 78 -5.75 10.86 9.25
N LYS A 79 -6.44 11.58 10.15
CA LYS A 79 -6.18 13.01 10.34
C LYS A 79 -4.83 13.22 11.00
N ARG A 80 -4.13 14.29 10.60
CA ARG A 80 -2.81 14.67 11.14
C ARG A 80 -2.73 14.59 12.67
N ARG A 81 -3.75 15.08 13.39
CA ARG A 81 -3.79 15.04 14.86
C ARG A 81 -3.72 13.62 15.41
N ASN A 82 -4.43 12.68 14.78
CA ASN A 82 -4.45 11.29 15.22
C ASN A 82 -3.13 10.60 14.86
N ILE A 83 -2.59 10.84 13.65
CA ILE A 83 -1.27 10.33 13.25
C ILE A 83 -0.17 10.82 14.21
N ILE A 84 -0.19 12.10 14.57
CA ILE A 84 0.77 12.66 15.54
C ILE A 84 0.66 11.96 16.90
N GLY A 85 -0.56 11.61 17.34
CA GLY A 85 -0.78 10.88 18.58
C GLY A 85 -0.18 9.48 18.63
N HIS A 86 0.20 8.91 17.48
CA HIS A 86 0.85 7.60 17.39
C HIS A 86 2.37 7.69 17.19
N LEU A 87 2.96 8.89 17.11
CA LEU A 87 4.40 9.03 16.83
C LEU A 87 5.26 8.32 17.87
N ASP A 88 4.92 8.42 19.15
CA ASP A 88 5.66 7.76 20.22
C ASP A 88 5.66 6.24 20.03
N THR A 89 4.51 5.66 19.69
CA THR A 89 4.39 4.22 19.36
C THR A 89 5.22 3.84 18.14
N ILE A 90 5.25 4.67 17.09
CA ILE A 90 6.05 4.41 15.89
C ILE A 90 7.54 4.43 16.22
N VAL A 91 7.99 5.40 17.01
CA VAL A 91 9.39 5.53 17.46
C VAL A 91 9.76 4.33 18.32
N GLU A 92 8.92 3.95 19.28
CA GLU A 92 9.14 2.77 20.11
C GLU A 92 9.24 1.49 19.28
N CYS A 93 8.37 1.30 18.29
CA CYS A 93 8.47 0.16 17.37
C CYS A 93 9.78 0.16 16.57
N ALA A 94 10.22 1.34 16.10
CA ALA A 94 11.46 1.47 15.34
C ALA A 94 12.69 1.20 16.23
N ASP A 95 12.71 1.71 17.46
CA ASP A 95 13.78 1.48 18.42
C ASP A 95 13.87 -0.02 18.78
N ARG A 96 12.74 -0.65 19.13
CA ARG A 96 12.68 -2.11 19.37
C ARG A 96 13.17 -2.90 18.16
N PHE A 97 12.84 -2.47 16.95
CA PHE A 97 13.29 -3.12 15.72
C PHE A 97 14.80 -2.99 15.53
N ILE A 98 15.36 -1.78 15.71
CA ILE A 98 16.81 -1.52 15.60
C ILE A 98 17.56 -2.37 16.62
N ASP A 99 17.14 -2.33 17.89
CA ASP A 99 17.80 -3.05 18.98
C ASP A 99 17.81 -4.57 18.77
N ARG A 100 16.76 -5.13 18.17
CA ARG A 100 16.64 -6.58 17.93
C ARG A 100 17.33 -7.05 16.66
N ASN A 101 17.38 -6.22 15.62
CA ASN A 101 17.72 -6.67 14.28
C ASN A 101 19.02 -6.06 13.73
N LEU A 102 19.50 -4.94 14.27
CA LEU A 102 20.61 -4.19 13.70
C LEU A 102 21.80 -4.15 14.64
N ASP A 103 22.67 -5.15 14.52
CA ASP A 103 23.96 -5.14 15.21
C ASP A 103 24.96 -4.17 14.56
N PRO A 104 25.64 -3.33 15.36
CA PRO A 104 26.71 -2.47 14.87
C PRO A 104 27.86 -3.31 14.28
N GLY A 105 28.07 -3.20 12.98
CA GLY A 105 29.18 -3.88 12.27
C GLY A 105 28.80 -5.14 11.49
N GLN A 106 27.54 -5.56 11.52
CA GLN A 106 27.05 -6.66 10.68
C GLN A 106 26.46 -6.15 9.37
N ILE A 107 26.74 -6.85 8.26
CA ILE A 107 26.06 -6.61 6.98
C ILE A 107 24.74 -7.40 6.97
N HIS A 108 23.64 -6.68 7.10
CA HIS A 108 22.29 -7.23 7.02
C HIS A 108 21.89 -7.46 5.56
N ARG A 109 21.66 -8.72 5.16
CA ARG A 109 21.39 -9.08 3.76
C ARG A 109 19.92 -9.00 3.36
N ASP A 110 19.00 -9.04 4.31
CA ASP A 110 17.55 -8.99 4.04
C ASP A 110 16.87 -7.85 4.80
N LEU A 111 17.15 -6.61 4.37
CA LEU A 111 16.51 -5.43 4.96
C LEU A 111 15.05 -5.30 4.52
N VAL A 112 14.67 -5.87 3.38
CA VAL A 112 13.32 -5.73 2.82
C VAL A 112 12.31 -6.47 3.70
N SER A 113 12.55 -7.77 3.98
CA SER A 113 11.66 -8.55 4.84
C SER A 113 11.55 -7.93 6.24
N ARG A 114 12.68 -7.48 6.79
CA ARG A 114 12.74 -6.85 8.10
C ARG A 114 11.96 -5.53 8.17
N CYS A 115 12.08 -4.67 7.16
CA CYS A 115 11.27 -3.46 7.09
C CYS A 115 9.78 -3.76 6.89
N GLN A 116 9.42 -4.84 6.21
CA GLN A 116 8.03 -5.28 6.09
C GLN A 116 7.47 -5.66 7.46
N SER A 117 8.18 -6.47 8.25
CA SER A 117 7.79 -6.81 9.62
C SER A 117 7.59 -5.57 10.49
N LEU A 118 8.52 -4.61 10.46
CA LEU A 118 8.38 -3.33 11.18
C LEU A 118 7.09 -2.58 10.77
N THR A 119 6.85 -2.43 9.47
CA THR A 119 5.63 -1.74 9.00
C THR A 119 4.35 -2.48 9.34
N MET A 120 4.38 -3.83 9.35
CA MET A 120 3.26 -4.66 9.77
C MET A 120 2.96 -4.44 11.25
N ASN A 121 3.99 -4.46 12.11
CA ASN A 121 3.79 -4.27 13.54
C ASN A 121 3.24 -2.87 13.86
N ILE A 122 3.79 -1.83 13.23
CA ILE A 122 3.29 -0.45 13.37
C ILE A 122 1.80 -0.35 13.00
N ILE A 123 1.41 -0.92 11.85
CA ILE A 123 0.00 -0.87 11.41
C ILE A 123 -0.89 -1.73 12.31
N GLY A 124 -0.39 -2.86 12.81
CA GLY A 124 -1.07 -3.72 13.77
C GLY A 124 -1.39 -3.02 15.07
N LEU A 125 -0.40 -2.40 15.68
CA LEU A 125 -0.54 -1.69 16.95
C LEU A 125 -1.45 -0.47 16.81
N ILE A 126 -1.22 0.37 15.79
CA ILE A 126 -2.00 1.60 15.60
C ILE A 126 -3.43 1.30 15.15
N GLY A 127 -3.60 0.34 14.23
CA GLY A 127 -4.87 0.07 13.59
C GLY A 127 -5.76 -0.90 14.35
N PHE A 128 -5.16 -1.84 15.08
CA PHE A 128 -5.85 -3.00 15.66
C PHE A 128 -5.47 -3.29 17.12
N ASP A 129 -4.55 -2.51 17.71
CA ASP A 129 -4.02 -2.76 19.06
C ASP A 129 -3.44 -4.18 19.19
N GLN A 130 -2.74 -4.63 18.13
CA GLN A 130 -2.11 -5.96 18.05
C GLN A 130 -0.60 -5.81 17.84
N ASP A 131 0.19 -6.45 18.69
CA ASP A 131 1.65 -6.56 18.48
C ASP A 131 1.94 -7.81 17.64
N PHE A 132 2.43 -7.62 16.42
CA PHE A 132 2.76 -8.73 15.51
C PHE A 132 4.19 -9.23 15.65
N ASP A 133 5.05 -8.55 16.43
CA ASP A 133 6.41 -9.02 16.68
C ASP A 133 6.44 -10.30 17.54
N GLU A 134 5.34 -10.66 18.21
CA GLU A 134 5.22 -11.89 19.01
C GLU A 134 5.22 -13.16 18.14
N PHE A 135 4.87 -13.07 16.85
CA PHE A 135 4.73 -14.23 15.96
C PHE A 135 6.03 -14.64 15.25
N ASP A 136 7.06 -13.78 15.25
CA ASP A 136 8.38 -14.09 14.68
C ASP A 136 9.27 -14.88 15.66
N GLN A 137 8.90 -14.98 16.94
CA GLN A 137 9.67 -15.75 17.94
C GLN A 137 9.47 -17.27 17.83
N ASP A 138 8.42 -17.74 17.15
CA ASP A 138 8.05 -19.16 17.09
C ASP A 138 8.66 -19.91 15.87
N GLN A 139 9.42 -19.22 15.01
CA GLN A 139 10.14 -19.84 13.88
C GLN A 139 11.65 -20.04 14.12
N GLY A 140 12.12 -19.81 15.36
CA GLY A 140 13.51 -20.01 15.78
C GLY A 140 13.83 -21.38 16.39
N VAL A 141 12.91 -22.34 16.32
CA VAL A 141 13.14 -23.73 16.75
C VAL A 141 12.72 -24.69 15.63
N ASP A 142 13.53 -24.76 14.57
CA ASP A 142 13.96 -26.04 13.99
C ASP A 142 14.89 -25.82 12.79
N GLN A 143 16.01 -26.56 12.85
CA GLN A 143 17.06 -26.85 11.85
C GLN A 143 18.28 -25.92 11.76
#